data_AF-A0A524IVV3-F1
#
_entry.id   AF-A0A524IVV3-F1
#
_cell.length_a   1.000
_cell.length_b   1.000
_cell.length_c   1.000
_cell.angle_alpha   90.00
_cell.angle_beta   90.00
_cell.angle_gamma   90.00
#
_symmetry.space_group_name_H-M   'P 1'
#
loop_
_entity.id
_entity.type
_entity.pdbx_description
1 polymer ?
#
loop_
_entity_poly.entity_id
_entity_poly.type
_entity_poly.pdbx_seq_one_letter_code
_entity_poly.pdbx_strand_id
1 'polypeptide(L)'
;MHPIALARWIVKPAKPDDPASKATRRKSPRKGQPLDIFAELVSFPALIDNPNFTIEVLYTREEEVRKWDEKRMWRRKGWATDYKTLLEVVDRQVFTNGADFLTLLPSDLPATFTTADLANACQCPLRLSQRIAYCFKVMGLFQHIGMQGRGYLYQITDRDVAVGFSHSE
;
A
#
# COMPACT_ATOMS: atom_id res chain seq x y z
N MET A 1 5.54 -0.66 -9.15
CA MET A 1 5.88 -1.01 -7.76
C MET A 1 6.90 -0.04 -7.25
N HIS A 2 6.53 0.78 -6.27
CA HIS A 2 7.45 1.67 -5.57
C HIS A 2 7.69 1.20 -4.12
N PRO A 3 8.82 1.57 -3.50
CA PRO A 3 9.04 1.31 -2.07
C PRO A 3 7.94 1.91 -1.20
N ILE A 4 7.65 1.25 -0.08
CA ILE A 4 6.68 1.73 0.91
C ILE A 4 7.42 2.50 2.00
N ALA A 5 7.27 3.82 1.98
CA ALA A 5 7.85 4.69 2.99
C ALA A 5 7.08 4.57 4.33
N LEU A 6 7.60 3.76 5.27
CA LEU A 6 7.04 3.59 6.61
C LEU A 6 7.05 4.90 7.40
N ALA A 7 8.07 5.73 7.18
CA ALA A 7 8.12 7.09 7.67
C ALA A 7 8.70 8.04 6.64
N ARG A 8 8.14 9.25 6.60
CA ARG A 8 8.63 10.35 5.78
C ARG A 8 8.80 11.60 6.61
N TRP A 9 9.89 12.33 6.42
CA TRP A 9 10.06 13.67 6.95
C TRP A 9 9.86 14.69 5.84
N ILE A 10 9.17 15.78 6.14
CA ILE A 10 9.04 16.92 5.23
C ILE A 10 10.12 17.92 5.64
N VAL A 11 11.04 18.20 4.73
CA VAL A 11 12.11 19.18 4.90
C VAL A 11 11.76 20.40 4.07
N LYS A 12 11.76 21.55 4.71
CA LYS A 12 11.63 22.85 4.06
C LYS A 12 12.90 23.64 4.36
N PRO A 13 13.73 23.94 3.37
CA PRO A 13 14.83 24.88 3.51
C PRO A 13 14.33 26.26 3.95
N ALA A 14 15.23 27.12 4.41
CA ALA A 14 14.93 28.54 4.55
C ALA A 14 14.49 29.11 3.18
N LYS A 15 13.52 30.01 3.19
CA LYS A 15 13.13 30.69 1.95
C LYS A 15 14.29 31.58 1.46
N PRO A 16 14.59 31.59 0.16
CA PRO A 16 15.70 32.39 -0.38
C PRO A 16 15.60 33.89 -0.05
N ASP A 17 14.38 34.45 -0.09
CA ASP A 17 14.14 35.90 -0.01
C ASP A 17 13.61 36.38 1.36
N ASP A 18 13.70 35.53 2.40
CA ASP A 18 13.22 35.85 3.75
C ASP A 18 14.32 35.50 4.77
N PRO A 19 15.13 36.49 5.19
CA PRO A 19 16.25 36.27 6.12
C PRO A 19 15.84 35.76 7.50
N ALA A 20 14.58 35.97 7.90
CA ALA A 20 14.04 35.45 9.15
C ALA A 20 13.55 34.00 9.03
N SER A 21 13.45 33.48 7.79
CA SER A 21 13.03 32.12 7.51
C SER A 21 14.07 31.11 7.99
N LYS A 22 13.62 30.12 8.74
CA LYS A 22 14.45 29.01 9.21
C LYS A 22 14.08 27.72 8.50
N ALA A 23 15.07 26.87 8.25
CA ALA A 23 14.81 25.52 7.78
C ALA A 23 13.98 24.76 8.83
N THR A 24 13.04 23.95 8.36
CA THR A 24 12.21 23.10 9.23
C THR A 24 12.23 21.67 8.75
N ARG A 25 12.21 20.75 9.70
CA ARG A 25 12.10 19.32 9.47
C ARG A 25 11.06 18.76 10.41
N ARG A 26 10.05 18.09 9.88
CA ARG A 26 9.02 17.43 10.70
C ARG A 26 8.63 16.09 10.12
N LYS A 27 8.21 15.18 10.99
CA LYS A 27 7.63 13.91 10.54
C LYS A 27 6.28 14.17 9.86
N SER A 28 6.03 13.46 8.76
CA SER A 28 4.72 13.42 8.10
C SER A 28 3.75 12.61 8.95
N PRO A 29 2.48 13.03 9.08
CA PRO A 29 1.46 12.19 9.72
C PRO A 29 1.13 10.94 8.89
N ARG A 30 1.32 11.00 7.56
CA ARG A 30 1.13 9.83 6.69
C ARG A 30 2.26 8.83 6.93
N LYS A 31 1.87 7.60 7.25
CA LYS A 31 2.74 6.42 7.38
C LYS A 31 2.35 5.44 6.27
N GLY A 32 3.34 4.91 5.56
CA GLY A 32 3.12 3.75 4.72
C GLY A 32 2.91 2.51 5.58
N GLN A 33 2.17 1.54 5.05
CA GLN A 33 1.95 0.23 5.67
C GLN A 33 2.11 -0.88 4.62
N PRO A 34 2.44 -2.12 5.02
CA PRO A 34 2.57 -3.25 4.09
C PRO A 34 1.39 -3.40 3.13
N LEU A 35 0.16 -3.22 3.63
CA LEU A 35 -1.08 -3.28 2.84
C LEU A 35 -1.16 -2.23 1.73
N ASP A 36 -0.38 -1.14 1.78
CA ASP A 36 -0.35 -0.17 0.68
C ASP A 36 0.15 -0.78 -0.63
N ILE A 37 0.76 -1.97 -0.61
CA ILE A 37 1.12 -2.71 -1.82
C ILE A 37 -0.10 -2.97 -2.72
N PHE A 38 -1.27 -3.25 -2.13
CA PHE A 38 -2.51 -3.43 -2.87
C PHE A 38 -2.95 -2.15 -3.59
N ALA A 39 -2.33 -1.00 -3.26
CA ALA A 39 -2.52 0.21 -4.01
C ALA A 39 -1.87 0.22 -5.40
N GLU A 40 -1.05 -0.76 -5.72
CA GLU A 40 -0.47 -0.94 -7.04
C GLU A 40 -0.89 -2.28 -7.65
N LEU A 41 -0.99 -3.33 -6.84
CA LEU A 41 -1.34 -4.69 -7.29
C LEU A 41 -2.65 -4.80 -8.06
N VAL A 42 -3.62 -3.92 -7.81
CA VAL A 42 -4.89 -3.93 -8.58
C VAL A 42 -4.71 -3.77 -10.09
N SER A 43 -3.56 -3.30 -10.55
CA SER A 43 -3.28 -3.17 -11.98
C SER A 43 -2.86 -4.49 -12.64
N PHE A 44 -2.47 -5.50 -11.87
CA PHE A 44 -2.03 -6.81 -12.38
C PHE A 44 -2.22 -7.97 -11.37
N PRO A 45 -3.38 -8.10 -10.69
CA PRO A 45 -3.53 -9.10 -9.63
C PRO A 45 -3.41 -10.54 -10.13
N ALA A 46 -3.76 -10.81 -11.40
CA ALA A 46 -3.67 -12.13 -12.00
C ALA A 46 -2.21 -12.59 -12.28
N LEU A 47 -1.24 -11.67 -12.32
CA LEU A 47 0.17 -12.04 -12.55
C LEU A 47 0.82 -12.68 -11.33
N ILE A 48 0.24 -12.50 -10.14
CA ILE A 48 0.83 -12.97 -8.87
C ILE A 48 0.91 -14.51 -8.79
N ASP A 49 0.00 -15.24 -9.43
CA ASP A 49 0.03 -16.70 -9.44
C ASP A 49 0.93 -17.30 -10.54
N ASN A 50 1.68 -16.46 -11.26
CA ASN A 50 2.66 -16.94 -12.23
C ASN A 50 3.95 -17.38 -11.50
N PRO A 51 4.43 -18.64 -11.69
CA PRO A 51 5.61 -19.15 -10.99
C PRO A 51 6.91 -18.41 -11.30
N ASN A 52 6.95 -17.64 -12.40
CA ASN A 52 8.10 -16.83 -12.80
C ASN A 52 7.96 -15.36 -12.39
N PHE A 53 6.96 -15.03 -11.58
CA PHE A 53 6.71 -13.69 -11.11
C PHE A 53 6.92 -13.60 -9.60
N THR A 54 7.64 -12.58 -9.17
CA THR A 54 7.95 -12.34 -7.75
C THR A 54 7.93 -10.85 -7.50
N ILE A 55 7.39 -10.47 -6.35
CA ILE A 55 7.35 -9.08 -5.90
C ILE A 55 8.20 -8.95 -4.66
N GLU A 56 9.23 -8.12 -4.73
CA GLU A 56 9.99 -7.69 -3.57
C GLU A 56 9.58 -6.25 -3.20
N VAL A 57 9.11 -6.09 -1.97
CA VAL A 57 8.74 -4.79 -1.41
C VAL A 57 9.84 -4.33 -0.47
N LEU A 58 10.35 -3.13 -0.73
CA LEU A 58 11.28 -2.45 0.17
C LEU A 58 10.52 -1.49 1.07
N TYR A 59 10.79 -1.57 2.36
CA TYR A 59 10.28 -0.66 3.37
C TYR A 59 11.34 0.38 3.69
N THR A 60 10.99 1.67 3.53
CA THR A 60 11.98 2.75 3.57
C THR A 60 11.65 3.82 4.60
N ARG A 61 12.67 4.57 4.97
CA ARG A 61 12.56 5.89 5.59
C ARG A 61 13.10 6.93 4.62
N GLU A 62 12.37 8.01 4.43
CA GLU A 62 12.67 9.00 3.39
C GLU A 62 12.51 10.44 3.88
N GLU A 63 13.23 11.36 3.25
CA GLU A 63 12.92 12.79 3.31
C GLU A 63 12.29 13.24 2.01
N GLU A 64 11.25 14.05 2.11
CA GLU A 64 10.70 14.83 1.01
C GLU A 64 11.17 16.27 1.20
N VAL A 65 12.15 16.66 0.39
CA VAL A 65 12.66 18.03 0.36
C VAL A 65 11.72 18.86 -0.50
N ARG A 66 11.36 20.03 0.01
CA ARG A 66 10.49 20.97 -0.69
C ARG A 66 11.25 22.20 -1.09
N LYS A 67 10.87 22.76 -2.23
CA LYS A 67 11.27 24.10 -2.63
C LYS A 67 10.11 25.07 -2.46
N TRP A 68 10.48 26.29 -2.12
CA TRP A 68 9.56 27.41 -2.22
C TRP A 68 9.43 27.80 -3.70
N ASP A 69 8.20 27.91 -4.16
CA ASP A 69 7.84 28.38 -5.50
C ASP A 69 6.66 29.31 -5.35
N GLU A 70 6.94 30.61 -5.45
CA GLU A 70 5.97 31.68 -5.29
C GLU A 70 4.83 31.56 -6.29
N LYS A 71 5.06 31.02 -7.50
CA LYS A 71 4.04 30.92 -8.57
C LYS A 71 3.04 29.79 -8.33
N ARG A 72 3.35 28.79 -7.49
CA ARG A 72 2.47 27.65 -7.17
C ARG A 72 1.56 27.99 -5.98
N MET A 73 0.65 28.93 -6.21
CA MET A 73 0.21 29.84 -5.15
C MET A 73 -0.96 29.42 -4.27
N TRP A 74 -1.93 28.58 -4.67
CA TRP A 74 -3.15 28.46 -3.84
C TRP A 74 -3.22 27.28 -2.87
N ARG A 75 -3.04 26.03 -3.32
CA ARG A 75 -3.35 24.86 -2.48
C ARG A 75 -2.26 24.43 -1.49
N ARG A 76 -0.99 24.78 -1.74
CA ARG A 76 0.16 24.32 -0.93
C ARG A 76 0.96 25.44 -0.29
N LYS A 77 0.42 26.67 -0.29
CA LYS A 77 1.05 27.87 0.28
C LYS A 77 2.49 28.03 -0.20
N GLY A 78 2.73 27.98 -1.51
CA GLY A 78 4.07 28.17 -2.10
C GLY A 78 5.09 27.04 -1.92
N TRP A 79 4.74 25.90 -1.31
CA TRP A 79 5.67 24.76 -1.18
C TRP A 79 5.37 23.64 -2.16
N ALA A 80 6.36 23.27 -2.98
CA ALA A 80 6.31 22.11 -3.87
C ALA A 80 7.37 21.08 -3.48
N THR A 81 7.08 19.80 -3.70
CA THR A 81 8.10 18.74 -3.61
C THR A 81 9.16 19.00 -4.67
N ASP A 82 10.42 18.95 -4.26
CA ASP A 82 11.57 19.10 -5.15
C ASP A 82 12.15 17.73 -5.49
N TYR A 83 12.68 17.04 -4.47
CA TYR A 83 13.18 15.68 -4.58
C TYR A 83 12.92 14.90 -3.29
N LYS A 84 13.21 13.61 -3.33
CA LYS A 84 13.19 12.74 -2.16
C LYS A 84 14.58 12.16 -1.95
N THR A 85 14.96 12.02 -0.69
CA THR A 85 16.20 11.35 -0.28
C THR A 85 15.85 10.09 0.49
N LEU A 86 16.38 8.96 0.06
CA LEU A 86 16.32 7.72 0.82
C LEU A 86 17.25 7.85 2.03
N LEU A 87 16.70 7.71 3.23
CA LEU A 87 17.50 7.69 4.45
C LEU A 87 17.97 6.28 4.78
N GLU A 88 17.07 5.30 4.66
CA GLU A 88 17.30 3.94 5.12
C GLU A 88 16.34 2.98 4.40
N VAL A 89 16.85 1.80 4.02
CA VAL A 89 16.02 0.63 3.74
C VAL A 89 15.90 -0.14 5.05
N VAL A 90 14.72 -0.10 5.65
CA VAL A 90 14.45 -0.64 6.99
C VAL A 90 14.29 -2.15 6.93
N ASP A 91 13.60 -2.64 5.91
CA ASP A 91 13.29 -4.06 5.77
C ASP A 91 12.88 -4.37 4.32
N ARG A 92 12.81 -5.66 4.00
CA ARG A 92 12.32 -6.17 2.72
C ARG A 92 11.38 -7.36 2.95
N GLN A 93 10.37 -7.47 2.10
CA GLN A 93 9.48 -8.62 2.08
C GLN A 93 9.27 -9.11 0.66
N VAL A 94 9.44 -10.41 0.46
CA VAL A 94 9.31 -11.07 -0.84
C VAL A 94 8.01 -11.85 -0.87
N PHE A 95 7.25 -11.68 -1.95
CA PHE A 95 6.02 -12.40 -2.24
C PHE A 95 6.20 -13.13 -3.57
N THR A 96 6.11 -14.45 -3.51
CA THR A 96 6.31 -15.37 -4.64
C THR A 96 5.00 -15.89 -5.22
N ASN A 97 3.90 -15.79 -4.46
CA ASN A 97 2.58 -16.26 -4.85
C ASN A 97 1.48 -15.49 -4.09
N GLY A 98 0.22 -15.75 -4.43
CA GLY A 98 -0.93 -15.11 -3.77
C GLY A 98 -1.02 -15.38 -2.26
N ALA A 99 -0.71 -16.60 -1.81
CA ALA A 99 -0.85 -17.00 -0.42
C ALA A 99 0.15 -16.26 0.50
N ASP A 100 1.33 -15.89 0.01
CA ASP A 100 2.28 -15.06 0.76
C ASP A 100 1.66 -13.72 1.17
N PHE A 101 0.70 -13.18 0.40
CA PHE A 101 0.01 -11.94 0.76
C PHE A 101 -0.97 -12.11 1.91
N LEU A 102 -1.45 -13.33 2.21
CA LEU A 102 -2.33 -13.58 3.34
C LEU A 102 -1.63 -13.29 4.67
N THR A 103 -0.30 -13.36 4.74
CA THR A 103 0.46 -13.00 5.95
C THR A 103 0.35 -11.52 6.30
N LEU A 104 -0.15 -10.67 5.39
CA LEU A 104 -0.43 -9.26 5.64
C LEU A 104 -1.78 -9.03 6.31
N LEU A 105 -2.66 -10.03 6.32
CA LEU A 105 -3.96 -9.94 6.98
C LEU A 105 -3.81 -10.26 8.48
N PRO A 106 -4.60 -9.59 9.34
CA PRO A 106 -4.56 -9.86 10.76
C PRO A 106 -5.23 -11.21 11.08
N SER A 107 -4.74 -11.90 12.10
CA SER A 107 -5.21 -13.24 12.49
C SER A 107 -6.60 -13.24 13.13
N ASP A 108 -7.11 -12.08 13.53
CA ASP A 108 -8.43 -11.87 14.14
C ASP A 108 -9.53 -11.54 13.12
N LEU A 109 -9.23 -11.62 11.81
CA LEU A 109 -10.24 -11.45 10.77
C LEU A 109 -11.32 -12.53 10.93
N PRO A 110 -12.62 -12.17 10.99
CA PRO A 110 -13.69 -13.14 11.14
C PRO A 110 -13.71 -14.18 10.01
N ALA A 111 -14.25 -15.38 10.27
CA ALA A 111 -14.35 -16.45 9.27
C ALA A 111 -15.11 -16.02 8.01
N THR A 112 -16.15 -15.20 8.18
CA THR A 112 -16.85 -14.50 7.11
C THR A 112 -16.84 -13.00 7.37
N PHE A 113 -16.52 -12.21 6.35
CA PHE A 113 -16.25 -10.79 6.53
C PHE A 113 -16.66 -9.98 5.30
N THR A 114 -17.05 -8.74 5.54
CA THR A 114 -17.22 -7.73 4.49
C THR A 114 -15.94 -6.91 4.31
N THR A 115 -15.90 -6.07 3.27
CA THR A 115 -14.81 -5.09 3.14
C THR A 115 -14.80 -4.05 4.27
N ALA A 116 -15.92 -3.82 4.97
CA ALA A 116 -15.94 -2.96 6.15
C ALA A 116 -15.23 -3.63 7.33
N ASP A 117 -15.50 -4.92 7.56
CA ASP A 117 -14.84 -5.71 8.61
C ASP A 117 -13.33 -5.82 8.34
N LEU A 118 -12.95 -6.09 7.09
CA LEU A 118 -11.57 -6.11 6.65
C LEU A 118 -10.86 -4.76 6.86
N ALA A 119 -11.54 -3.64 6.58
CA ALA A 119 -10.99 -2.30 6.79
C ALA A 119 -10.73 -2.04 8.28
N ASN A 120 -11.68 -2.45 9.14
CA ASN A 120 -11.57 -2.30 10.59
C ASN A 120 -10.46 -3.18 11.15
N ALA A 121 -10.39 -4.46 10.78
CA ALA A 121 -9.34 -5.37 11.25
C ALA A 121 -7.95 -4.89 10.80
N CYS A 122 -7.81 -4.48 9.54
CA CYS A 122 -6.54 -3.98 9.00
C CYS A 122 -6.20 -2.53 9.40
N GLN A 123 -7.09 -1.83 10.11
CA GLN A 123 -6.96 -0.40 10.42
C GLN A 123 -6.63 0.46 9.18
N CYS A 124 -7.30 0.17 8.07
CA CYS A 124 -7.04 0.81 6.78
C CYS A 124 -8.28 1.49 6.18
N PRO A 125 -8.13 2.47 5.28
CA PRO A 125 -9.27 3.09 4.62
C PRO A 125 -10.09 2.08 3.82
N LEU A 126 -11.42 2.24 3.78
CA LEU A 126 -12.32 1.33 3.04
C LEU A 126 -11.90 1.12 1.58
N ARG A 127 -11.42 2.17 0.91
CA ARG A 127 -10.90 2.08 -0.46
C ARG A 127 -9.73 1.10 -0.59
N LEU A 128 -8.85 1.01 0.41
CA LEU A 128 -7.76 0.05 0.39
C LEU A 128 -8.28 -1.36 0.64
N SER A 129 -9.18 -1.54 1.61
CA SER A 129 -9.84 -2.82 1.88
C SER A 129 -10.56 -3.40 0.64
N GLN A 130 -11.27 -2.57 -0.11
CA GLN A 130 -11.92 -2.99 -1.36
C GLN A 130 -10.92 -3.49 -2.41
N ARG A 131 -9.73 -2.87 -2.48
CA ARG A 131 -8.66 -3.27 -3.40
C ARG A 131 -8.00 -4.57 -2.95
N ILE A 132 -7.80 -4.74 -1.64
CA ILE A 132 -7.35 -5.98 -1.03
C ILE A 132 -8.32 -7.11 -1.40
N ALA A 133 -9.62 -6.92 -1.15
CA ALA A 133 -10.64 -7.91 -1.48
C ALA A 133 -10.71 -8.23 -2.98
N TYR A 134 -10.57 -7.23 -3.84
CA TYR A 134 -10.50 -7.44 -5.29
C TYR A 134 -9.28 -8.28 -5.69
N CYS A 135 -8.09 -7.93 -5.21
CA CYS A 135 -6.86 -8.68 -5.50
C CYS A 135 -6.97 -10.13 -5.04
N PHE A 136 -7.35 -10.37 -3.78
CA PHE A 136 -7.50 -11.73 -3.26
C PHE A 136 -8.60 -12.53 -3.96
N LYS A 137 -9.69 -11.88 -4.39
CA LYS A 137 -10.71 -12.54 -5.21
C LYS A 137 -10.15 -12.99 -6.56
N VAL A 138 -9.38 -12.13 -7.24
CA VAL A 138 -8.77 -12.49 -8.54
C VAL A 138 -7.73 -13.61 -8.38
N MET A 139 -6.99 -13.63 -7.27
CA MET A 139 -6.05 -14.71 -6.91
C MET A 139 -6.75 -15.99 -6.43
N GLY A 140 -8.09 -16.00 -6.34
CA GLY A 140 -8.85 -17.15 -5.85
C GLY A 140 -8.64 -17.47 -4.37
N LEU A 141 -8.20 -16.49 -3.57
CA LEU A 141 -7.98 -16.62 -2.13
C LEU A 141 -9.17 -16.13 -1.31
N PHE A 142 -9.97 -15.21 -1.86
CA PHE A 142 -11.25 -14.81 -1.31
C PHE A 142 -12.39 -15.33 -2.18
N GLN A 143 -13.32 -16.05 -1.57
CA GLN A 143 -14.56 -16.45 -2.21
C GLN A 143 -15.69 -15.49 -1.82
N HIS A 144 -16.46 -15.05 -2.80
CA HIS A 144 -17.70 -14.31 -2.55
C HIS A 144 -18.82 -15.32 -2.22
N ILE A 145 -19.37 -15.22 -1.01
CA ILE A 145 -20.35 -16.18 -0.47
C ILE A 145 -21.75 -15.60 -0.30
N GLY A 146 -21.95 -14.32 -0.59
CA GLY A 146 -23.25 -13.67 -0.52
C GLY A 146 -23.16 -12.19 -0.15
N MET A 147 -24.21 -11.67 0.48
CA MET A 147 -24.29 -10.26 0.88
C MET A 147 -24.68 -10.12 2.34
N GLN A 148 -24.11 -9.11 3.00
CA GLN A 148 -24.53 -8.64 4.31
C GLN A 148 -24.91 -7.16 4.19
N GLY A 149 -26.21 -6.88 4.23
CA GLY A 149 -26.74 -5.55 3.92
C GLY A 149 -26.38 -5.14 2.49
N ARG A 150 -25.58 -4.08 2.34
CA ARG A 150 -25.10 -3.58 1.04
C ARG A 150 -23.68 -4.06 0.68
N GLY A 151 -23.02 -4.81 1.56
CA GLY A 151 -21.66 -5.29 1.36
C GLY A 151 -21.63 -6.72 0.82
N TYR A 152 -20.67 -7.01 -0.04
CA TYR A 152 -20.31 -8.39 -0.38
C TYR A 152 -19.69 -9.07 0.84
N LEU A 153 -20.14 -10.30 1.09
CA LEU A 153 -19.64 -11.17 2.13
C LEU A 153 -18.63 -12.13 1.51
N TYR A 154 -17.47 -12.22 2.13
CA TYR A 154 -16.34 -13.03 1.70
C TYR A 154 -15.95 -14.06 2.75
N GLN A 155 -15.25 -15.08 2.30
CA GLN A 155 -14.56 -16.07 3.12
C GLN A 155 -13.18 -16.35 2.50
N ILE A 156 -12.18 -16.62 3.33
CA ILE A 156 -10.87 -17.11 2.85
C ILE A 156 -11.06 -18.53 2.34
N THR A 157 -10.57 -18.81 1.13
CA THR A 157 -10.67 -20.13 0.52
C THR A 157 -9.67 -21.09 1.16
N ASP A 158 -10.10 -22.29 1.49
CA ASP A 158 -9.24 -23.43 1.83
C ASP A 158 -8.57 -23.96 0.55
N ARG A 159 -7.67 -23.16 -0.04
CA ARG A 159 -6.84 -23.65 -1.14
C ARG A 159 -5.65 -24.37 -0.52
N ASP A 160 -5.57 -25.68 -0.71
CA ASP A 160 -4.27 -26.37 -0.70
C ASP A 160 -3.43 -25.74 -1.81
N VAL A 161 -2.28 -25.17 -1.46
CA VAL A 161 -1.33 -24.53 -2.40
C VAL A 161 -0.70 -25.64 -3.24
N ALA A 162 -1.43 -26.12 -4.23
CA ALA A 162 -0.93 -26.96 -5.31
C ALA A 162 -1.82 -26.75 -6.54
N VAL A 163 -1.19 -26.28 -7.61
CA VAL A 163 -1.33 -26.68 -9.02
C VAL A 163 -1.20 -25.44 -9.90
N GLY A 164 -0.07 -25.42 -10.61
CA GLY A 164 0.26 -24.44 -11.62
C GLY A 164 -0.75 -24.45 -12.77
N PHE A 165 -1.00 -23.26 -13.31
CA PHE A 165 -1.78 -23.10 -14.52
C PHE A 165 -1.02 -23.68 -15.73
N SER A 166 -1.33 -24.92 -16.08
CA SER A 166 -1.10 -25.46 -17.42
C SER A 166 -1.98 -24.70 -18.41
N HIS A 167 -1.38 -23.86 -19.25
CA HIS A 167 -2.04 -23.33 -20.45
C HIS A 167 -1.75 -24.28 -21.62
N SER A 168 -2.75 -25.09 -21.97
CA SER A 168 -3.13 -25.43 -23.35
C SER A 168 -4.06 -24.29 -23.83
N GLU A 169 -4.01 -23.74 -25.05
CA GLU A 169 -3.55 -24.16 -26.38
C GLU A 169 -2.87 -23.01 -27.13
#